data_AF-A0A132B5K1-F1
#
_entry.id   AF-A0A132B5K1-F1
#
_cell.length_a   1.000
_cell.length_b   1.000
_cell.length_c   1.000
_cell.angle_alpha   90.00
_cell.angle_beta   90.00
_cell.angle_gamma   90.00
#
_symmetry.space_group_name_H-M   'P 1'
#
loop_
_entity.id
_entity.type
_entity.pdbx_description
1 polymer ?
#
loop_
_entity_poly.entity_id
_entity_poly.type
_entity_poly.pdbx_seq_one_letter_code
_entity_poly.pdbx_strand_id
1 'polypeptide(L)'
;MAEPQPERTRTSQTSSASDVQSAFFSQRARRQLGLFAAGAGFFAIASVITRRSLVRRYKQSIPKFFQPSNRLNYEVNGAMEALEALNLATINVISVGMMATGGLLWAFDISSLDDMRKKVRTNLGVDPIRTDEDAEQEIEEWFATVLARKEFKALRAEKG
;
A
#
# COMPACT_ATOMS: atom_id res chain seq x y z
N MET A 1 -30.89 -22.92 61.10
CA MET A 1 -30.24 -24.09 60.49
C MET A 1 -30.28 -23.87 58.98
N ALA A 2 -29.12 -23.49 58.41
CA ALA A 2 -28.67 -23.50 57.00
C ALA A 2 -29.58 -22.88 55.91
N GLU A 3 -29.12 -22.25 54.83
CA GLU A 3 -27.92 -21.55 54.35
C GLU A 3 -28.35 -21.07 52.93
N PRO A 4 -28.02 -19.85 52.47
CA PRO A 4 -28.41 -19.37 51.15
C PRO A 4 -27.57 -20.03 50.04
N GLN A 5 -28.21 -20.50 48.96
CA GLN A 5 -27.52 -21.09 47.81
C GLN A 5 -26.73 -20.02 47.04
N PRO A 6 -25.41 -20.21 46.81
CA PRO A 6 -24.56 -19.23 46.14
C PRO A 6 -24.63 -19.33 44.61
N GLU A 7 -24.37 -18.19 43.99
CA GLU A 7 -24.14 -17.98 42.56
C GLU A 7 -23.23 -19.07 41.95
N ARG A 8 -23.71 -19.73 40.88
CA ARG A 8 -22.83 -20.43 39.95
C ARG A 8 -22.57 -19.52 38.76
N THR A 9 -21.58 -18.66 38.90
CA THR A 9 -20.85 -18.03 37.80
C THR A 9 -20.23 -19.14 36.94
N ARG A 10 -20.94 -19.60 35.90
CA ARG A 10 -20.34 -20.46 34.87
C ARG A 10 -19.45 -19.58 33.99
N THR A 11 -18.15 -19.67 34.29
CA THR A 11 -17.05 -19.75 33.33
C THR A 11 -17.49 -19.87 31.87
N SER A 12 -17.15 -18.86 31.06
CA SER A 12 -17.05 -18.98 29.59
C SER A 12 -16.04 -17.93 29.08
N GLN A 13 -14.83 -17.93 29.63
CA GLN A 13 -13.67 -17.26 29.04
C GLN A 13 -12.82 -18.30 28.32
N THR A 14 -13.24 -18.74 27.13
CA THR A 14 -12.38 -19.47 26.18
C THR A 14 -12.95 -19.36 24.75
N SER A 15 -13.14 -18.13 24.24
CA SER A 15 -13.63 -17.91 22.86
C SER A 15 -12.58 -17.26 21.94
N SER A 16 -11.53 -16.69 22.52
CA SER A 16 -10.63 -15.77 21.81
C SER A 16 -9.83 -16.40 20.66
N ALA A 17 -9.53 -17.70 20.72
CA ALA A 17 -8.73 -18.37 19.68
C ALA A 17 -9.57 -18.82 18.48
N SER A 18 -10.84 -19.16 18.69
CA SER A 18 -11.75 -19.68 17.66
C SER A 18 -12.35 -18.55 16.80
N ASP A 19 -12.57 -17.38 17.39
CA ASP A 19 -13.05 -16.18 16.68
C ASP A 19 -12.04 -15.62 15.68
N VAL A 20 -10.75 -15.74 15.98
CA VAL A 20 -9.69 -15.28 15.07
C VAL A 20 -9.61 -16.18 13.83
N GLN A 21 -9.76 -17.50 13.99
CA GLN A 21 -9.77 -18.43 12.85
C GLN A 21 -11.05 -18.29 12.00
N SER A 22 -12.21 -18.06 12.61
CA SER A 22 -13.47 -17.86 11.87
C SER A 22 -13.49 -16.51 11.11
N ALA A 23 -12.80 -15.48 11.62
CA ALA A 23 -12.65 -14.20 10.93
C ALA A 23 -11.91 -14.36 9.58
N PHE A 24 -10.78 -15.10 9.55
CA PHE A 24 -9.99 -15.32 8.33
C PHE A 24 -10.70 -16.15 7.25
N PHE A 25 -11.64 -17.02 7.61
CA PHE A 25 -12.40 -17.86 6.67
C PHE A 25 -13.85 -17.40 6.45
N SER A 26 -14.24 -16.27 7.03
CA SER A 26 -15.58 -15.70 6.86
C SER A 26 -15.85 -15.28 5.40
N GLN A 27 -17.12 -15.26 5.01
CA GLN A 27 -17.54 -14.77 3.69
C GLN A 27 -17.10 -13.31 3.43
N ARG A 28 -16.87 -12.54 4.51
CA ARG A 28 -16.34 -11.18 4.51
C ARG A 28 -14.85 -11.15 4.18
N ALA A 29 -14.04 -11.99 4.83
CA ALA A 29 -12.61 -12.15 4.55
C ALA A 29 -12.34 -12.65 3.13
N ARG A 30 -13.20 -13.52 2.56
CA ARG A 30 -13.07 -13.95 1.16
C ARG A 30 -13.23 -12.81 0.15
N ARG A 31 -14.06 -11.80 0.43
CA ARG A 31 -14.20 -10.62 -0.43
C ARG A 31 -13.00 -9.68 -0.32
N GLN A 32 -12.47 -9.51 0.90
CA GLN A 32 -11.27 -8.69 1.16
C GLN A 32 -10.00 -9.32 0.58
N LEU A 33 -9.85 -10.63 0.74
CA LEU A 33 -8.72 -11.39 0.17
C LEU A 33 -8.78 -11.48 -1.36
N GLY A 34 -9.95 -11.31 -1.98
CA GLY A 34 -10.10 -11.36 -3.43
C GLY A 34 -9.29 -10.29 -4.15
N LEU A 35 -9.33 -9.04 -3.67
CA LEU A 35 -8.58 -7.93 -4.28
C LEU A 35 -7.07 -8.08 -4.07
N PHE A 36 -6.67 -8.49 -2.86
CA PHE A 36 -5.27 -8.79 -2.54
C PHE A 36 -4.74 -9.95 -3.38
N ALA A 37 -5.46 -11.06 -3.47
CA ALA A 37 -5.07 -12.24 -4.23
C ALA A 37 -5.01 -11.93 -5.74
N ALA A 38 -5.95 -11.14 -6.26
CA ALA A 38 -5.90 -10.67 -7.64
C ALA A 38 -4.67 -9.79 -7.90
N GLY A 39 -4.38 -8.83 -7.02
CA GLY A 39 -3.19 -7.98 -7.11
C GLY A 39 -1.87 -8.76 -6.99
N ALA A 40 -1.78 -9.70 -6.05
CA ALA A 40 -0.63 -10.56 -5.85
C ALA A 40 -0.41 -11.52 -7.02
N GLY A 41 -1.48 -12.09 -7.58
CA GLY A 41 -1.43 -12.93 -8.78
C GLY A 41 -0.95 -12.14 -10.00
N PHE A 42 -1.52 -10.95 -10.23
CA PHE A 42 -1.07 -10.05 -11.29
C PHE A 42 0.40 -9.65 -11.12
N PHE A 43 0.85 -9.42 -9.88
CA PHE A 43 2.24 -9.07 -9.57
C PHE A 43 3.21 -10.22 -9.85
N ALA A 44 2.85 -11.43 -9.46
CA ALA A 44 3.66 -12.60 -9.76
C ALA A 44 3.84 -12.78 -11.28
N ILE A 45 2.76 -12.63 -12.05
CA ILE A 45 2.79 -12.73 -13.52
C ILE A 45 3.65 -11.61 -14.12
N ALA A 46 3.46 -10.36 -13.69
CA ALA A 46 4.25 -9.20 -14.12
C ALA A 46 5.75 -9.39 -13.84
N SER A 47 6.09 -9.91 -12.66
CA SER A 47 7.46 -10.18 -12.25
C SER A 47 8.11 -11.27 -13.11
N VAL A 48 7.38 -12.34 -13.44
CA VAL A 48 7.88 -13.41 -14.34
C VAL A 48 8.16 -12.88 -15.75
N ILE A 49 7.26 -12.05 -16.30
CA ILE A 49 7.45 -11.42 -17.61
C ILE A 49 8.70 -10.55 -17.59
N THR A 50 8.83 -9.71 -16.57
CA THR A 50 9.99 -8.81 -16.39
C THR A 50 11.29 -9.58 -16.29
N ARG A 51 11.32 -10.65 -15.48
CA ARG A 51 12.49 -11.53 -15.35
C ARG A 51 12.84 -12.18 -16.67
N ARG A 52 11.86 -12.65 -17.44
CA ARG A 52 12.10 -13.27 -18.76
C ARG A 52 12.69 -12.25 -19.75
N SER A 53 12.18 -11.03 -19.77
CA SER A 53 12.71 -9.95 -20.62
C SER A 53 14.14 -9.56 -20.24
N LEU A 54 14.41 -9.36 -18.93
CA LEU A 54 15.75 -9.04 -18.44
C LEU A 54 16.76 -10.15 -18.74
N VAL A 55 16.41 -11.42 -18.50
CA VAL A 55 17.31 -12.55 -18.79
C VAL A 55 17.61 -12.66 -20.28
N ARG A 56 16.63 -12.42 -21.15
CA ARG A 56 16.85 -12.37 -22.61
C ARG A 56 17.85 -11.27 -22.98
N ARG A 57 17.66 -10.06 -22.45
CA ARG A 57 18.54 -8.90 -22.71
C ARG A 57 19.94 -9.12 -22.15
N TYR A 58 20.05 -9.64 -20.94
CA TYR A 58 21.32 -9.98 -20.30
C TYR A 58 22.11 -10.99 -21.14
N LYS A 59 21.46 -12.02 -21.68
CA LYS A 59 22.12 -12.99 -22.57
C LYS A 59 22.61 -12.35 -23.89
N GLN A 60 21.93 -11.31 -24.39
CA GLN A 60 22.34 -10.58 -25.59
C GLN A 60 23.49 -9.60 -25.32
N SER A 61 23.63 -9.11 -24.09
CA SER A 61 24.69 -8.17 -23.72
C SER A 61 26.02 -8.86 -23.35
N ILE A 62 26.02 -10.17 -23.09
CA ILE A 62 27.24 -10.93 -22.83
C ILE A 62 28.09 -11.01 -24.12
N PRO A 63 29.32 -10.45 -24.12
CA PRO A 63 30.20 -10.52 -25.28
C PRO A 63 30.70 -11.95 -25.50
N LYS A 64 30.84 -12.34 -26.77
CA LYS A 64 31.46 -13.63 -27.14
C LYS A 64 32.98 -13.53 -27.00
N PHE A 65 33.65 -14.67 -26.80
CA PHE A 65 35.10 -14.73 -26.86
C PHE A 65 35.56 -14.18 -28.24
N PHE A 66 36.45 -13.18 -28.22
CA PHE A 66 37.00 -12.47 -29.39
C PHE A 66 36.15 -11.33 -30.00
N GLN A 67 35.48 -10.53 -29.18
CA GLN A 67 34.80 -9.31 -29.66
C GLN A 67 35.60 -8.01 -29.47
N PRO A 68 35.56 -7.08 -30.44
CA PRO A 68 36.18 -5.76 -30.31
C PRO A 68 35.51 -4.96 -29.18
N SER A 69 36.29 -4.34 -28.30
CA SER A 69 35.77 -3.48 -27.22
C SER A 69 35.10 -2.20 -27.72
N ASN A 70 35.32 -1.82 -28.99
CA ASN A 70 34.84 -0.57 -29.57
C ASN A 70 33.52 -0.71 -30.38
N ARG A 71 32.86 -1.87 -30.34
CA ARG A 71 31.57 -2.07 -31.01
C ARG A 71 30.58 -2.74 -30.09
N LEU A 72 29.35 -2.22 -30.10
CA LEU A 72 28.23 -2.86 -29.43
C LEU A 72 27.94 -4.22 -30.07
N ASN A 73 27.62 -5.17 -29.19
CA ASN A 73 27.37 -6.57 -29.53
C ASN A 73 26.07 -6.78 -30.32
N TYR A 74 25.15 -5.83 -30.21
CA TYR A 74 23.81 -5.88 -30.75
C TYR A 74 23.39 -4.48 -31.20
N GLU A 75 22.56 -4.40 -32.24
CA GLU A 75 21.94 -3.14 -32.63
C GLU A 75 20.92 -2.72 -31.58
N VAL A 76 21.06 -1.48 -31.12
CA VAL A 76 20.19 -0.88 -30.12
C VAL A 76 19.30 0.13 -30.80
N ASN A 77 18.00 -0.16 -30.85
CA ASN A 77 17.01 0.86 -31.18
C ASN A 77 16.55 1.52 -29.86
N GLY A 78 17.12 2.68 -29.54
CA GLY A 78 16.87 3.36 -28.27
C GLY A 78 15.39 3.73 -28.06
N ALA A 79 14.65 4.06 -29.12
CA ALA A 79 13.22 4.36 -29.01
C ALA A 79 12.42 3.09 -28.66
N MET A 80 12.73 1.97 -29.31
CA MET A 80 12.07 0.69 -29.04
C MET A 80 12.41 0.16 -27.63
N GLU A 81 13.65 0.31 -27.18
CA GLU A 81 14.06 -0.07 -25.82
C GLU A 81 13.41 0.81 -24.76
N ALA A 82 13.31 2.11 -24.98
CA ALA A 82 12.62 3.01 -24.06
C ALA A 82 11.14 2.63 -23.91
N LEU A 83 10.46 2.28 -25.01
CA LEU A 83 9.06 1.83 -24.98
C LEU A 83 8.90 0.49 -24.26
N GLU A 84 9.80 -0.47 -24.48
CA GLU A 84 9.78 -1.76 -23.76
C GLU A 84 10.01 -1.54 -22.26
N ALA A 85 10.99 -0.72 -21.89
CA ALA A 85 11.29 -0.38 -20.50
C ALA A 85 10.13 0.35 -19.81
N LEU A 86 9.50 1.30 -20.49
CA LEU A 86 8.33 2.02 -19.98
C LEU A 86 7.18 1.06 -19.70
N ASN A 87 6.85 0.17 -20.64
CA ASN A 87 5.78 -0.81 -20.46
C ASN A 87 6.09 -1.81 -19.34
N LEU A 88 7.34 -2.28 -19.24
CA LEU A 88 7.76 -3.15 -18.14
C LEU A 88 7.64 -2.44 -16.78
N ALA A 89 7.98 -1.15 -16.73
CA ALA A 89 7.87 -0.36 -15.51
C ALA A 89 6.41 -0.12 -15.12
N THR A 90 5.55 0.30 -16.05
CA THR A 90 4.13 0.59 -15.76
C THR A 90 3.40 -0.64 -15.25
N ILE A 91 3.58 -1.80 -15.89
CA ILE A 91 2.95 -3.05 -15.47
C ILE A 91 3.37 -3.42 -14.04
N ASN A 92 4.67 -3.33 -13.72
CA ASN A 92 5.15 -3.63 -12.37
C ASN A 92 4.64 -2.62 -11.33
N VAL A 93 4.71 -1.32 -11.61
CA VAL A 93 4.26 -0.27 -10.66
C VAL A 93 2.77 -0.37 -10.39
N ILE A 94 1.95 -0.52 -11.44
CA ILE A 94 0.50 -0.71 -11.30
C ILE A 94 0.22 -1.95 -10.47
N SER A 95 0.96 -3.03 -10.72
CA SER A 95 0.76 -4.26 -9.98
C SER A 95 1.16 -4.18 -8.51
N VAL A 96 2.28 -3.51 -8.19
CA VAL A 96 2.67 -3.22 -6.80
C VAL A 96 1.61 -2.36 -6.14
N GLY A 97 1.09 -1.35 -6.84
CA GLY A 97 -0.01 -0.50 -6.35
C GLY A 97 -1.27 -1.30 -6.03
N MET A 98 -1.69 -2.20 -6.91
CA MET A 98 -2.83 -3.10 -6.66
C MET A 98 -2.59 -4.04 -5.49
N MET A 99 -1.40 -4.66 -5.42
CA MET A 99 -1.03 -5.55 -4.31
C MET A 99 -0.98 -4.81 -2.98
N ALA A 100 -0.35 -3.63 -2.93
CA ALA A 100 -0.28 -2.79 -1.75
C ALA A 100 -1.66 -2.33 -1.30
N THR A 101 -2.51 -1.89 -2.25
CA THR A 101 -3.90 -1.50 -1.96
C THR A 101 -4.68 -2.67 -1.37
N GLY A 102 -4.62 -3.85 -1.99
CA GLY A 102 -5.25 -5.06 -1.45
C GLY A 102 -4.70 -5.47 -0.07
N GLY A 103 -3.39 -5.34 0.13
CA GLY A 103 -2.72 -5.68 1.38
C GLY A 103 -3.08 -4.72 2.52
N LEU A 104 -3.20 -3.42 2.23
CA LEU A 104 -3.67 -2.42 3.19
C LEU A 104 -5.13 -2.66 3.57
N LEU A 105 -6.00 -2.95 2.60
CA LEU A 105 -7.41 -3.29 2.87
C LEU A 105 -7.55 -4.53 3.77
N TRP A 106 -6.68 -5.53 3.56
CA TRP A 106 -6.60 -6.71 4.42
C TRP A 106 -6.04 -6.38 5.82
N ALA A 107 -4.91 -5.67 5.90
CA ALA A 107 -4.23 -5.36 7.16
C ALA A 107 -5.06 -4.44 8.09
N PHE A 108 -5.84 -3.53 7.51
CA PHE A 108 -6.73 -2.66 8.27
C PHE A 108 -8.12 -3.26 8.51
N ASP A 109 -8.40 -4.50 8.10
CA ASP A 109 -9.71 -5.15 8.20
C ASP A 109 -10.85 -4.23 7.72
N ILE A 110 -10.64 -3.53 6.60
CA ILE A 110 -11.64 -2.63 6.03
C ILE A 110 -12.53 -3.48 5.13
N SER A 111 -13.66 -3.91 5.67
CA SER A 111 -14.64 -4.77 4.97
C SER A 111 -15.73 -4.00 4.24
N SER A 112 -15.92 -2.71 4.57
CA SER A 112 -16.88 -1.81 3.92
C SER A 112 -16.40 -0.36 4.00
N LEU A 113 -17.00 0.50 3.17
CA LEU A 113 -16.80 1.95 3.24
C LEU A 113 -17.17 2.52 4.63
N ASP A 114 -18.12 1.90 5.33
CA ASP A 114 -18.49 2.29 6.70
C ASP A 114 -17.40 1.97 7.73
N ASP A 115 -16.73 0.82 7.61
CA ASP A 115 -15.60 0.47 8.49
C ASP A 115 -14.43 1.43 8.26
N MET A 116 -14.20 1.83 6.99
CA MET A 116 -13.22 2.85 6.62
C MET A 116 -13.59 4.21 7.21
N ARG A 117 -14.85 4.65 7.05
CA ARG A 117 -15.35 5.92 7.59
C ARG A 117 -15.29 5.96 9.11
N LYS A 118 -15.61 4.85 9.79
CA LYS A 118 -15.54 4.71 11.24
C LYS A 118 -14.10 4.75 11.72
N LYS A 119 -13.19 3.99 11.11
CA LYS A 119 -11.75 4.02 11.46
C LYS A 119 -11.08 5.35 11.13
N VAL A 120 -11.47 6.03 10.06
CA VAL A 120 -10.97 7.37 9.73
C VAL A 120 -11.46 8.36 10.78
N ARG A 121 -12.77 8.39 11.13
CA ARG A 121 -13.28 9.25 12.21
C ARG A 121 -12.60 8.99 13.56
N THR A 122 -12.37 7.72 13.90
CA THR A 122 -11.69 7.35 15.16
C THR A 122 -10.21 7.72 15.14
N ASN A 123 -9.48 7.53 14.04
CA ASN A 123 -8.05 7.89 13.96
C ASN A 123 -7.81 9.39 13.80
N LEU A 124 -8.77 10.13 13.22
CA LEU A 124 -8.67 11.59 13.07
C LEU A 124 -8.99 12.32 14.39
N GLY A 125 -9.20 11.61 15.50
CA GLY A 125 -9.47 12.24 16.79
C GLY A 125 -10.76 13.05 16.81
N VAL A 126 -11.73 12.72 15.94
CA VAL A 126 -13.07 13.30 15.99
C VAL A 126 -13.77 12.69 17.21
N ASP A 127 -13.34 13.12 18.38
CA ASP A 127 -14.19 13.13 19.55
C ASP A 127 -15.47 13.85 19.12
N PRO A 128 -16.67 13.29 19.40
CA PRO A 128 -17.93 13.97 19.11
C PRO A 128 -18.10 15.31 19.87
N ILE A 129 -17.08 15.72 20.64
CA ILE A 129 -17.00 16.90 21.48
C ILE A 129 -16.08 17.98 20.88
N ARG A 130 -15.17 17.64 19.94
CA ARG A 130 -14.33 18.65 19.26
C ARG A 130 -15.05 19.14 18.00
N THR A 131 -15.47 20.40 18.04
CA THR A 131 -16.20 21.11 16.99
C THR A 131 -15.32 21.28 15.75
N ASP A 132 -15.95 21.34 14.56
CA ASP A 132 -15.28 21.61 13.26
C ASP A 132 -14.30 22.81 13.32
N GLU A 133 -14.59 23.80 14.19
CA GLU A 133 -13.76 24.99 14.40
C GLU A 133 -12.30 24.70 14.82
N ASP A 134 -12.08 23.67 15.66
CA ASP A 134 -10.71 23.31 16.08
C ASP A 134 -9.89 22.76 14.92
N ALA A 135 -10.53 21.97 14.04
CA ALA A 135 -9.88 21.39 12.87
C ALA A 135 -9.62 22.47 11.80
N GLU A 136 -10.54 23.42 11.64
CA GLU A 136 -10.36 24.56 10.72
C GLU A 136 -9.19 25.46 11.15
N GLN A 137 -9.02 25.71 12.46
CA GLN A 137 -7.88 26.49 12.98
C GLN A 137 -6.54 25.80 12.77
N GLU A 138 -6.46 24.49 13.02
CA GLU A 138 -5.21 23.73 12.83
C GLU A 138 -4.79 23.70 11.35
N ILE A 139 -5.77 23.65 10.44
CA ILE A 139 -5.55 23.78 8.99
C ILE A 139 -5.06 25.19 8.65
N GLU A 140 -5.66 26.25 9.21
CA GLU A 140 -5.26 27.63 8.97
C GLU A 140 -3.83 27.91 9.45
N GLU A 141 -3.46 27.48 10.66
CA GLU A 141 -2.10 27.62 11.19
C GLU A 141 -1.06 26.87 10.33
N TRP A 142 -1.43 25.68 9.84
CA TRP A 142 -0.56 24.94 8.93
C TRP A 142 -0.35 25.68 7.60
N PHE A 143 -1.43 26.20 6.99
CA PHE A 143 -1.35 26.99 5.77
C PHE A 143 -0.52 28.26 5.96
N ALA A 144 -0.72 28.98 7.07
CA ALA A 144 0.06 30.16 7.42
C ALA A 144 1.55 29.82 7.55
N THR A 145 1.90 28.71 8.19
CA THR A 145 3.28 28.25 8.35
C THR A 145 3.94 27.92 7.01
N VAL A 146 3.20 27.27 6.10
CA VAL A 146 3.69 26.91 4.76
C VAL A 146 3.88 28.14 3.89
N LEU A 147 2.93 29.08 3.92
CA LEU A 147 3.01 30.34 3.18
C LEU A 147 4.14 31.22 3.70
N ALA A 148 4.27 31.39 5.01
CA ALA A 148 5.38 32.12 5.62
C ALA A 148 6.73 31.52 5.24
N ARG A 149 6.86 30.18 5.25
CA ARG A 149 8.09 29.50 4.80
C ARG A 149 8.40 29.76 3.33
N LYS A 150 7.37 29.84 2.47
CA LYS A 150 7.53 30.11 1.03
C LYS A 150 7.94 31.56 0.78
N GLU A 151 7.34 32.52 1.47
CA GLU A 151 7.70 33.94 1.39
C GLU A 151 9.11 34.20 1.89
N PHE A 152 9.50 33.60 3.02
CA PHE A 152 10.87 33.71 3.54
C PHE A 152 11.92 33.16 2.57
N LYS A 153 11.58 32.08 1.85
CA LYS A 153 12.46 31.47 0.85
C LYS A 153 12.55 32.33 -0.42
N ALA A 154 11.45 32.99 -0.83
CA ALA A 154 11.45 33.91 -1.96
C ALA A 154 12.27 35.18 -1.67
N LEU A 155 12.08 35.79 -0.49
CA LEU A 155 12.85 36.98 -0.06
C LEU A 155 14.36 36.71 0.08
N ARG A 156 14.74 35.49 0.46
CA ARG A 156 16.14 35.07 0.54
C ARG A 156 16.77 34.81 -0.83
N ALA A 157 15.97 34.45 -1.83
CA ALA A 157 16.42 34.23 -3.20
C ALA A 157 16.57 35.54 -3.99
N GLU A 158 15.88 36.61 -3.60
CA GLU A 158 16.00 37.94 -4.23
C GLU A 158 17.20 38.76 -3.71
N LYS A 159 17.70 38.45 -2.51
CA LYS A 159 18.82 39.15 -1.86
C LYS A 159 20.21 38.49 -2.04
N GLY A 160 20.29 37.40 -2.80
CA GLY A 160 21.55 36.70 -3.12
C GLY A 160 21.83 36.72 -4.61
#